data_AF-A0A2E3MRJ0-F1
#
_entry.id   AF-A0A2E3MRJ0-F1
#
_cell.length_a   1.000
_cell.length_b   1.000
_cell.length_c   1.000
_cell.angle_alpha   90.00
_cell.angle_beta   90.00
_cell.angle_gamma   90.00
#
_symmetry.space_group_name_H-M   'P 1'
#
loop_
_entity.id
_entity.type
_entity.pdbx_description
1 polymer ?
#
loop_
_entity_poly.entity_id
_entity_poly.type
_entity_poly.pdbx_seq_one_letter_code
_entity_poly.pdbx_strand_id
1 'polypeptide(L)'
;MYQYNVPRPLRGLSTLEVMISIGVAIIGLLGALALLPVAGSLTSRGLNADRAARVGVNAVEEFDVRGFRSPEFWVRRGPDGLYPVNPLTDSTLAGTAFCIDPRFYAVNTRNLDTGLGGAYPPFNVLTAPGANFDPPLAAQVDAGYFPYYQPAGFPRMIRIGLLSHSNVPLPLSWAAGTPAMYPTNSVVPAQMSLLQASDIFSGRDDLAFRRPDDNTLPPQQVFSPVANPLFGTNDVARREYDAQLSWLATVAPKSTASNTDLYTLSVVIFHQRNAGFPLPRTTDYSGTQPQPQTERLLNVTFLRGDFSAKDLVLTTRPFLNGIPDAAQAELSVEEGDWLMLSASTPSGQGLFRWCRVIDTDSEAMPLYRLNDGSPDPSREWQRGVVIDGPDWLSESYRNTSTGLPLFPTQATLVTGVIAVFEKTIRLESSSLWR
;
A
#
# COMPACT_ATOMS: atom_id res chain seq x y z
N MET A 1 73.89 -29.32 -49.91
CA MET A 1 73.52 -29.55 -48.49
C MET A 1 72.00 -29.44 -48.41
N TYR A 2 71.28 -30.55 -48.59
CA TYR A 2 69.81 -30.56 -48.61
C TYR A 2 69.30 -30.78 -47.19
N GLN A 3 68.64 -29.77 -46.62
CA GLN A 3 67.94 -29.90 -45.33
C GLN A 3 66.67 -30.73 -45.53
N TYR A 4 66.61 -31.89 -44.87
CA TYR A 4 65.44 -32.74 -44.83
C TYR A 4 64.42 -32.12 -43.86
N ASN A 5 63.36 -31.51 -44.38
CA ASN A 5 62.21 -31.09 -43.56
C ASN A 5 61.42 -32.35 -43.18
N VAL A 6 61.62 -32.84 -41.96
CA VAL A 6 60.81 -33.91 -41.40
C VAL A 6 59.39 -33.37 -41.16
N PRO A 7 58.34 -33.94 -41.77
CA PRO A 7 56.97 -33.55 -41.48
C PRO A 7 56.71 -33.76 -39.99
N ARG A 8 56.30 -32.71 -39.28
CA ARG A 8 55.90 -32.85 -37.88
C ARG A 8 54.71 -33.81 -37.82
N PRO A 9 54.72 -34.83 -36.95
CA PRO A 9 53.57 -35.72 -36.80
C PRO A 9 52.35 -34.89 -36.42
N LEU A 10 51.32 -34.97 -37.26
CA LEU A 10 50.00 -34.41 -36.96
C LEU A 10 49.47 -35.14 -35.72
N ARG A 11 49.37 -34.43 -34.60
CA ARG A 11 48.80 -34.98 -33.37
C ARG A 11 47.30 -35.18 -33.61
N GLY A 12 46.85 -36.43 -33.67
CA GLY A 12 45.43 -36.75 -33.72
C GLY A 12 44.77 -36.39 -32.38
N LEU A 13 43.62 -35.72 -32.44
CA LEU A 13 42.75 -35.48 -31.28
C LEU A 13 42.22 -36.82 -30.76
N SER A 14 42.34 -37.04 -29.45
CA SER A 14 41.77 -38.24 -28.81
C SER A 14 40.26 -38.11 -28.69
N THR A 15 39.51 -39.21 -28.90
CA THR A 15 38.07 -39.26 -28.64
C THR A 15 37.73 -38.85 -27.20
N LEU A 16 38.61 -39.17 -26.24
CA LEU A 16 38.49 -38.76 -24.85
C LEU A 16 38.61 -37.24 -24.68
N GLU A 17 39.47 -36.57 -25.45
CA GLU A 17 39.65 -35.12 -25.42
C GLU A 17 38.42 -34.39 -25.98
N VAL A 18 37.80 -34.95 -27.02
CA VAL A 18 36.53 -34.45 -27.59
C VAL A 18 35.39 -34.63 -26.59
N MET A 19 35.29 -35.79 -25.93
CA MET A 19 34.23 -36.04 -24.93
C MET A 19 34.37 -35.13 -23.71
N ILE A 20 35.58 -34.89 -23.21
CA ILE A 20 35.84 -33.93 -22.13
C ILE A 20 35.46 -32.52 -22.59
N SER A 21 35.83 -32.13 -23.81
CA SER A 21 35.49 -30.81 -24.35
C SER A 21 33.98 -30.59 -24.43
N ILE A 22 33.23 -31.59 -24.90
CA ILE A 22 31.76 -31.55 -24.94
C ILE A 22 31.19 -31.48 -23.52
N GLY A 23 31.72 -32.27 -22.58
CA GLY A 23 31.30 -32.23 -21.18
C GLY A 23 31.46 -30.85 -20.54
N VAL A 24 32.63 -30.23 -20.72
CA VAL A 24 32.89 -28.87 -20.23
C VAL A 24 31.98 -27.84 -20.92
N ALA A 25 31.76 -27.97 -22.24
CA ALA A 25 30.87 -27.08 -22.98
C ALA A 25 29.41 -27.19 -22.50
N ILE A 26 28.91 -28.39 -22.23
CA ILE A 26 27.56 -28.62 -21.70
C ILE A 26 27.41 -28.02 -20.30
N ILE A 27 28.39 -28.24 -19.40
CA ILE A 27 28.38 -27.65 -18.05
C ILE A 27 28.40 -26.12 -18.13
N GLY A 28 29.22 -25.55 -19.01
CA GLY A 28 29.27 -24.10 -19.24
C GLY A 28 27.95 -23.55 -19.76
N LEU A 29 27.31 -24.22 -20.72
CA LEU A 29 26.02 -23.81 -21.26
C LEU A 29 24.89 -23.92 -20.21
N LEU A 30 24.87 -25.00 -19.42
CA LEU A 30 23.91 -25.16 -18.33
C LEU A 30 24.08 -24.07 -17.24
N GLY A 31 25.33 -23.73 -16.91
CA GLY A 31 25.62 -22.63 -15.98
C GLY A 31 25.10 -21.28 -16.49
N ALA A 32 25.30 -20.97 -17.77
CA ALA A 32 24.77 -19.76 -18.38
C ALA A 32 23.23 -19.74 -18.41
N LEU A 33 22.59 -20.86 -18.75
CA LEU A 33 21.13 -20.99 -18.77
C LEU A 33 20.51 -20.83 -17.37
N ALA A 34 21.18 -21.30 -16.32
CA ALA A 34 20.73 -21.15 -14.93
C ALA A 34 20.71 -19.68 -14.45
N LEU A 35 21.53 -18.80 -15.04
CA LEU A 35 21.59 -17.39 -14.68
C LEU A 35 20.52 -16.53 -15.36
N LEU A 36 19.95 -16.97 -16.48
CA LEU A 36 18.97 -16.17 -17.25
C LEU A 36 17.72 -15.77 -16.45
N PRO A 37 17.07 -16.67 -15.68
CA PRO A 37 15.91 -16.29 -14.87
C PRO A 37 16.24 -15.28 -13.77
N VAL A 38 17.41 -15.43 -13.13
CA VAL A 38 17.88 -14.51 -12.09
C VAL A 38 18.15 -13.12 -12.68
N ALA A 39 18.84 -13.07 -13.82
CA ALA A 39 19.10 -11.82 -14.53
C ALA A 39 17.78 -11.14 -14.95
N GLY A 40 16.80 -11.91 -15.44
CA GLY A 40 15.47 -11.40 -15.79
C GLY A 40 14.73 -10.80 -14.59
N SER A 41 14.71 -11.51 -13.45
CA SER A 41 14.06 -11.05 -12.21
C SER A 41 14.72 -9.77 -11.67
N LEU A 42 16.05 -9.72 -11.60
CA LEU A 42 16.79 -8.53 -11.18
C LEU A 42 16.57 -7.34 -12.12
N THR A 43 16.57 -7.57 -13.43
CA THR A 43 16.28 -6.52 -14.42
C THR A 43 14.86 -5.98 -14.24
N SER A 44 13.86 -6.86 -14.04
CA SER A 44 12.48 -6.45 -13.80
C SER A 44 12.33 -5.65 -12.51
N ARG A 45 13.00 -6.07 -11.42
CA ARG A 45 13.01 -5.32 -10.14
C ARG A 45 13.65 -3.95 -10.30
N GLY A 46 14.76 -3.86 -11.04
CA GLY A 46 15.43 -2.60 -11.34
C GLY A 46 14.55 -1.64 -12.18
N LEU A 47 13.89 -2.15 -13.21
CA LEU A 47 12.95 -1.37 -14.03
C LEU A 47 11.75 -0.89 -13.21
N ASN A 48 11.18 -1.75 -12.38
CA ASN A 48 10.07 -1.37 -11.51
C ASN A 48 10.49 -0.30 -10.49
N ALA A 49 11.68 -0.40 -9.91
CA ALA A 49 12.22 0.61 -9.02
C ALA A 49 12.43 1.97 -9.71
N ASP A 50 12.98 1.99 -10.94
CA ASP A 50 13.15 3.21 -11.73
C ASP A 50 11.80 3.87 -12.09
N ARG A 51 10.82 3.07 -12.52
CA ARG A 51 9.45 3.55 -12.77
C ARG A 51 8.81 4.09 -11.48
N ALA A 52 8.96 3.38 -10.37
CA ALA A 52 8.42 3.80 -9.07
C ALA A 52 9.02 5.12 -8.61
N ALA A 53 10.32 5.35 -8.82
CA ALA A 53 10.99 6.61 -8.52
C ALA A 53 10.39 7.78 -9.30
N ARG A 54 10.21 7.63 -10.62
CA ARG A 54 9.57 8.67 -11.45
C ARG A 54 8.13 8.93 -11.02
N VAL A 55 7.32 7.88 -10.87
CA VAL A 55 5.92 8.02 -10.45
C VAL A 55 5.82 8.62 -9.05
N GLY A 56 6.72 8.26 -8.13
CA GLY A 56 6.78 8.79 -6.77
C GLY A 56 6.99 10.29 -6.71
N VAL A 57 8.02 10.79 -7.41
CA VAL A 57 8.29 12.24 -7.48
C VAL A 57 7.11 12.98 -8.11
N ASN A 58 6.62 12.48 -9.26
CA ASN A 58 5.48 13.09 -9.93
C ASN A 58 4.21 13.06 -9.06
N ALA A 59 3.98 12.00 -8.27
CA ALA A 59 2.82 11.91 -7.39
C ALA A 59 2.91 12.89 -6.21
N VAL A 60 4.09 13.10 -5.64
CA VAL A 60 4.31 14.15 -4.61
C VAL A 60 4.06 15.54 -5.19
N GLU A 61 4.54 15.81 -6.41
CA GLU A 61 4.28 17.08 -7.09
C GLU A 61 2.80 17.25 -7.44
N GLU A 62 2.15 16.22 -7.97
CA GLU A 62 0.72 16.22 -8.30
C GLU A 62 -0.13 16.48 -7.05
N PHE A 63 0.25 15.90 -5.91
CA PHE A 63 -0.39 16.14 -4.62
C PHE A 63 -0.34 17.62 -4.23
N ASP A 64 0.81 18.27 -4.45
CA ASP A 64 1.03 19.67 -4.13
C ASP A 64 0.32 20.59 -5.13
N VAL A 65 0.49 20.35 -6.44
CA VAL A 65 -0.07 21.17 -7.54
C VAL A 65 -1.58 21.16 -7.53
N ARG A 66 -2.22 20.03 -7.22
CA ARG A 66 -3.69 19.93 -7.13
C ARG A 66 -4.25 20.46 -5.81
N GLY A 67 -3.40 20.91 -4.89
CA GLY A 67 -3.85 21.41 -3.59
C GLY A 67 -4.45 20.32 -2.70
N PHE A 68 -4.04 19.05 -2.85
CA PHE A 68 -4.53 17.95 -2.00
C PHE A 68 -4.07 18.07 -0.54
N ARG A 69 -3.20 19.02 -0.24
CA ARG A 69 -2.88 19.47 1.13
C ARG A 69 -4.02 20.21 1.82
N SER A 70 -4.93 20.80 1.05
CA SER A 70 -6.05 21.53 1.63
C SER A 70 -7.19 20.57 1.96
N PRO A 71 -7.61 20.46 3.23
CA PRO A 71 -8.71 19.58 3.60
C PRO A 71 -10.07 20.01 3.05
N GLU A 72 -10.17 21.17 2.41
CA GLU A 72 -11.39 21.62 1.72
C GLU A 72 -11.84 20.67 0.60
N PHE A 73 -10.91 19.88 0.05
CA PHE A 73 -11.19 18.86 -0.97
C PHE A 73 -11.44 17.47 -0.40
N TRP A 74 -11.24 17.28 0.91
CA TRP A 74 -11.30 15.97 1.53
C TRP A 74 -12.73 15.63 1.92
N VAL A 75 -13.15 14.44 1.54
CA VAL A 75 -14.48 13.92 1.88
C VAL A 75 -14.39 12.53 2.46
N ARG A 76 -15.28 12.24 3.40
CA ARG A 76 -15.56 10.89 3.91
C ARG A 76 -17.03 10.57 3.74
N ARG A 77 -17.36 9.29 3.70
CA ARG A 77 -18.73 8.79 3.54
C ARG A 77 -19.16 8.35 4.92
N GLY A 78 -20.27 8.88 5.37
CA GLY A 78 -20.96 8.39 6.55
C GLY A 78 -22.28 7.73 6.18
N PRO A 79 -23.10 7.39 7.19
CA PRO A 79 -24.37 6.70 6.99
C PRO A 79 -25.31 7.43 6.04
N ASP A 80 -25.36 8.76 6.12
CA ASP A 80 -26.36 9.57 5.41
C ASP A 80 -25.79 10.33 4.21
N GLY A 81 -24.51 10.13 3.84
CA GLY A 81 -23.92 10.77 2.66
C GLY A 81 -22.43 11.08 2.75
N LEU A 82 -21.98 12.04 1.95
CA LEU A 82 -20.61 12.56 1.95
C LEU A 82 -20.48 13.76 2.90
N TYR A 83 -19.44 13.75 3.71
CA TYR A 83 -19.13 14.80 4.69
C TYR A 83 -17.74 15.37 4.40
N PRO A 84 -17.57 16.70 4.44
CA PRO A 84 -16.24 17.30 4.37
C PRO A 84 -15.41 16.92 5.60
N VAL A 85 -14.10 16.76 5.42
CA VAL A 85 -13.17 16.38 6.48
C VAL A 85 -12.11 17.47 6.60
N ASN A 86 -12.15 18.25 7.69
CA ASN A 86 -11.17 19.31 7.90
C ASN A 86 -10.55 19.26 9.31
N PRO A 87 -9.36 18.65 9.48
CA PRO A 87 -8.69 18.57 10.77
C PRO A 87 -8.18 19.93 11.30
N LEU A 88 -8.17 20.98 10.47
CA LEU A 88 -7.79 22.33 10.91
C LEU A 88 -8.91 23.05 11.63
N THR A 89 -10.17 22.71 11.35
CA THR A 89 -11.34 23.34 11.96
C THR A 89 -12.11 22.41 12.89
N ASP A 90 -11.97 21.10 12.73
CA ASP A 90 -12.59 20.09 13.57
C ASP A 90 -11.60 19.60 14.63
N SER A 91 -11.76 20.05 15.87
CA SER A 91 -10.90 19.66 16.99
C SER A 91 -10.94 18.16 17.30
N THR A 92 -11.98 17.44 16.86
CA THR A 92 -12.06 15.98 17.03
C THR A 92 -11.15 15.23 16.06
N LEU A 93 -10.78 15.87 14.95
CA LEU A 93 -9.92 15.33 13.91
C LEU A 93 -8.47 15.83 14.02
N ALA A 94 -8.22 16.82 14.86
CA ALA A 94 -6.89 17.39 15.08
C ALA A 94 -5.91 16.31 15.57
N GLY A 95 -4.78 16.14 14.87
CA GLY A 95 -3.79 15.11 15.18
C GLY A 95 -4.22 13.69 14.82
N THR A 96 -5.23 13.53 13.96
CA THR A 96 -5.59 12.24 13.36
C THR A 96 -4.77 12.00 12.09
N ALA A 97 -4.51 10.72 11.77
CA ALA A 97 -3.87 10.34 10.51
C ALA A 97 -4.91 9.97 9.45
N PHE A 98 -4.60 10.25 8.19
CA PHE A 98 -5.50 10.08 7.05
C PHE A 98 -4.86 9.25 5.93
N CYS A 99 -5.68 8.48 5.22
CA CYS A 99 -5.30 7.77 4.01
C CYS A 99 -6.12 8.31 2.83
N ILE A 100 -5.49 9.08 1.95
CA ILE A 100 -6.08 9.65 0.74
C ILE A 100 -6.02 8.59 -0.35
N ASP A 101 -7.17 8.00 -0.66
CA ASP A 101 -7.26 6.87 -1.57
C ASP A 101 -8.52 6.93 -2.45
N PRO A 102 -8.58 7.89 -3.40
CA PRO A 102 -9.79 8.11 -4.20
C PRO A 102 -10.13 6.94 -5.12
N ARG A 103 -9.14 6.12 -5.52
CA ARG A 103 -9.38 4.95 -6.38
C ARG A 103 -10.10 3.84 -5.62
N PHE A 104 -9.63 3.48 -4.42
CA PHE A 104 -10.36 2.54 -3.56
C PHE A 104 -11.76 3.07 -3.27
N TYR A 105 -11.83 4.35 -2.91
CA TYR A 105 -13.09 4.96 -2.52
C TYR A 105 -14.09 4.93 -3.70
N ALA A 106 -13.68 5.35 -4.91
CA ALA A 106 -14.55 5.36 -6.09
C ALA A 106 -15.00 3.96 -6.56
N VAL A 107 -14.16 2.93 -6.40
CA VAL A 107 -14.54 1.54 -6.73
C VAL A 107 -15.58 1.02 -5.73
N ASN A 108 -15.36 1.28 -4.43
CA ASN A 108 -16.15 0.66 -3.37
C ASN A 108 -17.41 1.46 -2.99
N THR A 109 -17.51 2.74 -3.35
CA THR A 109 -18.73 3.53 -3.10
C THR A 109 -19.80 3.41 -4.17
N ARG A 110 -19.45 3.07 -5.42
CA ARG A 110 -20.41 2.94 -6.52
C ARG A 110 -21.45 1.84 -6.29
N ASN A 111 -21.10 0.84 -5.49
CA ASN A 111 -22.01 -0.26 -5.14
C ASN A 111 -23.07 0.12 -4.09
N LEU A 112 -22.92 1.27 -3.43
CA LEU A 112 -23.88 1.73 -2.41
C LEU A 112 -25.02 2.58 -3.00
N ASP A 113 -24.80 3.24 -4.14
CA ASP A 113 -25.75 4.21 -4.72
C ASP A 113 -26.82 3.55 -5.61
N THR A 114 -26.62 2.30 -6.05
CA THR A 114 -27.56 1.62 -6.96
C THR A 114 -28.77 1.02 -6.26
N GLY A 115 -28.87 1.09 -4.92
CA GLY A 115 -29.98 0.48 -4.16
C GLY A 115 -30.08 -1.05 -4.27
N LEU A 116 -29.20 -1.68 -5.07
CA LEU A 116 -29.12 -3.11 -5.26
C LEU A 116 -28.23 -3.74 -4.17
N GLY A 117 -28.69 -3.64 -2.92
CA GLY A 117 -28.68 -4.72 -1.92
C GLY A 117 -27.38 -5.50 -1.62
N GLY A 118 -26.21 -5.02 -2.01
CA GLY A 118 -24.95 -5.46 -1.44
C GLY A 118 -24.68 -4.63 -0.20
N ALA A 119 -25.21 -5.04 0.95
CA ALA A 119 -24.93 -4.42 2.24
C ALA A 119 -23.43 -4.51 2.55
N TYR A 120 -22.62 -3.64 1.95
CA TYR A 120 -21.36 -3.25 2.52
C TYR A 120 -21.68 -2.59 3.85
N PRO A 121 -20.89 -2.86 4.90
CA PRO A 121 -21.19 -2.35 6.22
C PRO A 121 -21.37 -0.83 6.11
N PRO A 122 -22.43 -0.26 6.72
CA PRO A 122 -22.57 1.18 6.76
C PRO A 122 -21.26 1.73 7.34
N PHE A 123 -20.68 2.72 6.66
CA PHE A 123 -19.60 3.52 7.22
C PHE A 123 -20.12 4.05 8.55
N ASN A 124 -19.77 3.41 9.66
CA ASN A 124 -20.39 3.70 10.94
C ASN A 124 -19.63 4.89 11.55
N VAL A 125 -19.90 6.07 11.01
CA VAL A 125 -19.16 7.32 11.32
C VAL A 125 -19.58 7.94 12.66
N LEU A 126 -20.53 7.37 13.38
CA LEU A 126 -20.95 7.94 14.66
C LEU A 126 -20.11 7.38 15.81
N THR A 127 -18.87 7.85 15.92
CA THR A 127 -18.31 8.35 17.19
C THR A 127 -16.96 9.03 16.98
N ALA A 128 -16.84 10.26 17.46
CA ALA A 128 -15.65 11.11 17.36
C ALA A 128 -14.41 10.47 18.03
N PRO A 129 -13.18 10.77 17.56
CA PRO A 129 -11.96 10.49 18.32
C PRO A 129 -12.04 11.28 19.64
N GLY A 130 -12.16 10.58 20.76
CA GLY A 130 -12.25 11.19 22.10
C GLY A 130 -13.51 10.84 22.89
N ALA A 131 -14.48 10.13 22.31
CA ALA A 131 -15.47 9.46 23.14
C ALA A 131 -14.81 8.26 23.84
N ASN A 132 -14.70 8.32 25.18
CA ASN A 132 -14.40 7.16 26.03
C ASN A 132 -15.51 6.12 25.85
N PHE A 133 -15.49 5.39 24.73
CA PHE A 133 -16.18 4.13 24.60
C PHE A 133 -15.24 3.07 25.11
N ASP A 134 -15.70 2.31 26.10
CA ASP A 134 -15.35 0.90 26.15
C ASP A 134 -15.57 0.36 24.74
N PRO A 135 -14.51 0.02 23.98
CA PRO A 135 -14.69 -0.45 22.62
C PRO A 135 -15.61 -1.67 22.71
N PRO A 136 -16.68 -1.80 21.90
CA PRO A 136 -17.28 -3.11 21.75
C PRO A 136 -16.14 -4.05 21.39
N LEU A 137 -15.95 -5.10 22.21
CA LEU A 137 -14.82 -6.05 22.17
C LEU A 137 -14.68 -6.81 20.84
N ALA A 138 -15.48 -6.48 19.83
CA ALA A 138 -15.54 -7.14 18.54
C ALA A 138 -14.72 -6.38 17.49
N ALA A 139 -13.96 -7.13 16.70
CA ALA A 139 -13.23 -6.61 15.56
C ALA A 139 -14.19 -6.00 14.51
N GLN A 140 -13.82 -4.85 13.93
CA GLN A 140 -14.66 -4.11 12.99
C GLN A 140 -14.00 -4.04 11.61
N VAL A 141 -14.80 -4.27 10.56
CA VAL A 141 -14.44 -3.94 9.18
C VAL A 141 -15.18 -2.69 8.75
N ASP A 142 -14.40 -1.71 8.30
CA ASP A 142 -14.91 -0.43 7.87
C ASP A 142 -14.09 0.12 6.70
N ALA A 143 -14.75 0.27 5.55
CA ALA A 143 -14.18 0.84 4.34
C ALA A 143 -13.72 2.30 4.53
N GLY A 144 -14.23 2.98 5.56
CA GLY A 144 -13.85 4.33 5.97
C GLY A 144 -12.49 4.44 6.61
N TYR A 145 -11.77 3.33 6.76
CA TYR A 145 -10.46 3.31 7.40
C TYR A 145 -9.41 2.55 6.59
N PHE A 146 -8.15 2.82 6.91
CA PHE A 146 -6.98 2.13 6.42
C PHE A 146 -6.08 1.75 7.62
N PRO A 147 -5.70 0.47 7.78
CA PRO A 147 -6.28 -0.68 7.07
C PRO A 147 -7.79 -0.78 7.30
N TYR A 148 -8.49 -1.38 6.33
CA TYR A 148 -9.95 -1.51 6.38
C TYR A 148 -10.45 -2.37 7.57
N TYR A 149 -9.62 -3.30 8.06
CA TYR A 149 -9.89 -4.12 9.24
C TYR A 149 -9.24 -3.54 10.51
N GLN A 150 -9.90 -3.68 11.66
CA GLN A 150 -9.33 -3.36 12.97
C GLN A 150 -9.77 -4.36 14.03
N PRO A 151 -8.84 -4.89 14.84
CA PRO A 151 -9.21 -5.42 16.15
C PRO A 151 -9.39 -4.27 17.15
N ALA A 152 -10.13 -4.51 18.22
CA ALA A 152 -10.39 -3.51 19.24
C ALA A 152 -9.06 -2.95 19.82
N GLY A 153 -8.98 -1.62 19.98
CA GLY A 153 -7.87 -0.95 20.68
C GLY A 153 -6.67 -0.51 19.84
N PHE A 154 -6.73 -0.58 18.50
CA PHE A 154 -5.61 -0.24 17.63
C PHE A 154 -5.91 0.96 16.72
N PRO A 155 -4.93 1.81 16.42
CA PRO A 155 -5.20 2.98 15.60
C PRO A 155 -5.34 2.61 14.12
N ARG A 156 -6.21 3.35 13.43
CA ARG A 156 -6.33 3.34 11.96
C ARG A 156 -6.27 4.75 11.41
N MET A 157 -5.91 4.85 10.15
CA MET A 157 -6.07 6.09 9.41
C MET A 157 -7.51 6.21 8.92
N ILE A 158 -8.09 7.40 9.01
CA ILE A 158 -9.36 7.68 8.35
C ILE A 158 -9.10 7.69 6.84
N ARG A 159 -9.78 6.83 6.10
CA ARG A 159 -9.70 6.80 4.64
C ARG A 159 -10.58 7.90 4.06
N ILE A 160 -9.98 8.76 3.26
CA ILE A 160 -10.64 9.93 2.66
C ILE A 160 -10.58 9.84 1.14
N GLY A 161 -11.70 10.22 0.52
CA GLY A 161 -11.78 10.52 -0.89
C GLY A 161 -11.50 11.99 -1.16
N LEU A 162 -11.54 12.35 -2.43
CA LEU A 162 -11.41 13.73 -2.88
C LEU A 162 -12.65 14.17 -3.65
N LEU A 163 -12.95 15.46 -3.63
CA LEU A 163 -13.99 16.05 -4.46
C LEU A 163 -13.61 16.02 -5.95
N SER A 164 -14.63 15.88 -6.80
CA SER A 164 -14.46 16.04 -8.24
C SER A 164 -14.23 17.51 -8.57
N HIS A 165 -13.21 17.78 -9.40
CA HIS A 165 -12.91 19.12 -9.90
C HIS A 165 -14.07 19.78 -10.67
N SER A 166 -15.05 19.03 -11.20
CA SER A 166 -16.23 19.62 -11.86
C SER A 166 -17.21 20.25 -10.88
N ASN A 167 -17.10 19.92 -9.58
CA ASN A 167 -18.06 20.28 -8.54
C ASN A 167 -17.37 21.02 -7.39
N VAL A 168 -16.38 21.88 -7.67
CA VAL A 168 -15.86 22.81 -6.65
C VAL A 168 -17.07 23.61 -6.14
N PRO A 169 -17.51 23.40 -4.89
CA PRO A 169 -18.70 24.08 -4.39
C PRO A 169 -18.41 25.58 -4.40
N LEU A 170 -19.36 26.37 -4.91
CA LEU A 170 -19.39 27.81 -4.65
C LEU A 170 -19.19 28.02 -3.13
N PRO A 171 -18.47 29.06 -2.70
CA PRO A 171 -17.96 29.20 -1.35
C PRO A 171 -19.07 28.98 -0.32
N LEU A 172 -19.05 27.81 0.32
CA LEU A 172 -19.82 27.57 1.52
C LEU A 172 -19.15 28.40 2.61
N SER A 173 -19.81 29.49 3.01
CA SER A 173 -19.45 30.22 4.21
C SER A 173 -19.51 29.24 5.38
N TRP A 174 -18.34 28.81 5.85
CA TRP A 174 -18.16 28.07 7.09
C TRP A 174 -18.45 29.03 8.24
N ALA A 175 -19.73 29.31 8.48
CA ALA A 175 -20.14 30.01 9.68
C ALA A 175 -19.78 29.11 10.87
N ALA A 176 -18.72 29.48 11.58
CA ALA A 176 -18.24 28.80 12.77
C ALA A 176 -19.42 28.54 13.73
N GLY A 177 -19.71 27.26 14.00
CA GLY A 177 -20.66 26.86 15.04
C GLY A 177 -21.95 26.18 14.59
N THR A 178 -22.16 25.89 13.30
CA THR A 178 -23.28 25.03 12.88
C THR A 178 -22.76 23.83 12.06
N PRO A 179 -23.20 22.59 12.34
CA PRO A 179 -22.95 21.49 11.42
C PRO A 179 -23.60 21.89 10.09
N ALA A 180 -22.80 22.02 9.04
CA ALA A 180 -23.27 22.34 7.71
C ALA A 180 -24.18 21.21 7.21
N MET A 181 -25.47 21.29 7.54
CA MET A 181 -26.50 20.62 6.77
C MET A 181 -26.47 21.29 5.40
N TYR A 182 -25.98 20.55 4.40
CA TYR A 182 -26.23 20.90 3.01
C TYR A 182 -27.73 21.17 2.88
N PRO A 183 -28.14 22.37 2.39
CA PRO A 183 -29.56 22.60 2.11
C PRO A 183 -30.02 21.47 1.20
N THR A 184 -31.16 20.88 1.50
CA THR A 184 -31.70 19.66 0.86
C THR A 184 -31.92 19.76 -0.65
N ASN A 185 -31.64 20.93 -1.25
CA ASN A 185 -31.73 21.21 -2.69
C ASN A 185 -30.40 21.69 -3.31
N SER A 186 -29.27 21.63 -2.60
CA SER A 186 -27.95 22.10 -3.08
C SER A 186 -27.07 20.95 -3.54
N VAL A 187 -26.46 21.12 -4.71
CA VAL A 187 -25.53 20.19 -5.38
C VAL A 187 -24.71 19.39 -4.37
N VAL A 188 -25.03 18.10 -4.22
CA VAL A 188 -24.26 17.17 -3.40
C VAL A 188 -22.82 17.22 -3.94
N PRO A 189 -21.80 17.46 -3.09
CA PRO A 189 -20.41 17.43 -3.54
C PRO A 189 -20.17 16.10 -4.23
N ALA A 190 -19.83 16.13 -5.53
CA ALA A 190 -19.55 14.89 -6.23
C ALA A 190 -18.16 14.43 -5.80
N GLN A 191 -18.09 13.21 -5.29
CA GLN A 191 -16.83 12.53 -5.10
C GLN A 191 -16.13 12.38 -6.46
N MET A 192 -14.80 12.38 -6.44
CA MET A 192 -13.97 12.03 -7.59
C MET A 192 -14.44 10.68 -8.18
N SER A 193 -14.79 10.70 -9.46
CA SER A 193 -15.25 9.50 -10.17
C SER A 193 -14.11 8.50 -10.35
N LEU A 194 -14.42 7.23 -10.62
CA LEU A 194 -13.39 6.22 -10.87
C LEU A 194 -12.49 6.59 -12.05
N LEU A 195 -13.04 7.18 -13.11
CA LEU A 195 -12.25 7.61 -14.27
C LEU A 195 -11.28 8.73 -13.88
N GLN A 196 -11.74 9.71 -13.12
CA GLN A 196 -10.91 10.81 -12.63
C GLN A 196 -9.84 10.32 -11.65
N ALA A 197 -10.21 9.45 -10.71
CA ALA A 197 -9.29 8.85 -9.77
C ALA A 197 -8.22 8.01 -10.50
N SER A 198 -8.60 7.21 -11.49
CA SER A 198 -7.65 6.42 -12.29
C SER A 198 -6.73 7.29 -13.15
N ASP A 199 -7.20 8.42 -13.67
CA ASP A 199 -6.35 9.32 -14.47
C ASP A 199 -5.32 10.07 -13.60
N ILE A 200 -5.64 10.40 -12.34
CA ILE A 200 -4.75 11.14 -11.42
C ILE A 200 -3.85 10.21 -10.59
N PHE A 201 -4.42 9.12 -10.04
CA PHE A 201 -3.74 8.22 -9.10
C PHE A 201 -3.09 7.00 -9.77
N SER A 202 -2.94 7.03 -11.10
CA SER A 202 -2.16 6.02 -11.84
C SER A 202 -0.96 6.66 -12.53
N GLY A 203 0.16 5.94 -12.55
CA GLY A 203 1.37 6.36 -13.23
C GLY A 203 1.16 6.40 -14.74
N ARG A 204 1.34 7.58 -15.35
CA ARG A 204 1.21 7.78 -16.80
C ARG A 204 2.50 7.52 -17.58
N ASP A 205 3.63 7.42 -16.87
CA ASP A 205 4.96 7.22 -17.46
C ASP A 205 5.26 5.75 -17.82
N ASP A 206 4.31 4.84 -17.62
CA ASP A 206 4.44 3.45 -18.06
C ASP A 206 3.88 3.29 -19.48
N LEU A 207 4.65 3.73 -20.47
CA LEU A 207 4.25 3.70 -21.87
C LEU A 207 3.90 2.27 -22.32
N ALA A 208 2.72 2.13 -22.92
CA ALA A 208 2.31 0.87 -23.52
C ALA A 208 3.05 0.65 -24.84
N PHE A 209 3.73 -0.48 -24.95
CA PHE A 209 4.37 -0.93 -26.18
C PHE A 209 3.73 -2.23 -26.65
N ARG A 210 3.35 -2.27 -27.92
CA ARG A 210 2.94 -3.50 -28.59
C ARG A 210 4.16 -4.12 -29.24
N ARG A 211 4.53 -5.32 -28.81
CA ARG A 211 5.53 -6.13 -29.51
C ARG A 211 4.85 -6.77 -30.72
N PRO A 212 5.36 -6.55 -31.95
CA PRO A 212 4.86 -7.27 -33.12
C PRO A 212 5.08 -8.78 -32.97
N ASP A 213 4.22 -9.60 -33.63
CA ASP A 213 4.39 -11.06 -33.64
C ASP A 213 5.74 -11.48 -34.25
N ASP A 214 6.26 -10.64 -35.17
CA ASP A 214 7.60 -10.76 -35.70
C ASP A 214 8.63 -10.16 -34.70
N ASN A 215 9.36 -11.05 -34.03
CA ASN A 215 10.41 -10.69 -33.06
C ASN A 215 11.61 -9.92 -33.67
N THR A 216 11.71 -9.82 -35.00
CA THR A 216 12.72 -9.00 -35.67
C THR A 216 12.34 -7.52 -35.73
N LEU A 217 11.06 -7.21 -35.54
CA LEU A 217 10.57 -5.84 -35.53
C LEU A 217 10.69 -5.21 -34.14
N PRO A 218 11.03 -3.90 -34.05
CA PRO A 218 11.09 -3.22 -32.77
C PRO A 218 9.69 -3.07 -32.15
N PRO A 219 9.58 -2.99 -30.80
CA PRO A 219 8.33 -2.67 -30.13
C PRO A 219 7.75 -1.34 -30.66
N GLN A 220 6.44 -1.31 -30.91
CA GLN A 220 5.73 -0.11 -31.38
C GLN A 220 4.98 0.55 -30.22
N GLN A 221 5.09 1.87 -30.10
CA GLN A 221 4.33 2.63 -29.12
C GLN A 221 2.84 2.64 -29.47
N VAL A 222 1.99 2.35 -28.49
CA VAL A 222 0.53 2.38 -28.66
C VAL A 222 0.00 3.78 -28.36
N PHE A 223 -0.94 4.24 -29.18
CA PHE A 223 -1.59 5.52 -29.02
C PHE A 223 -3.11 5.34 -28.98
N SER A 224 -3.75 6.07 -28.07
CA SER A 224 -5.20 6.12 -27.99
C SER A 224 -5.74 7.02 -29.12
N PRO A 225 -6.64 6.52 -29.98
CA PRO A 225 -7.27 7.33 -31.00
C PRO A 225 -8.26 8.30 -30.35
N VAL A 226 -8.22 9.58 -30.71
CA VAL A 226 -9.36 10.47 -30.44
C VAL A 226 -10.32 10.35 -31.61
N ALA A 227 -11.55 9.94 -31.30
CA ALA A 227 -12.65 10.06 -32.23
C ALA A 227 -12.86 11.56 -32.51
N ASN A 228 -12.44 12.00 -33.69
CA ASN A 228 -12.77 13.32 -34.20
C ASN A 228 -14.13 13.22 -34.90
N PRO A 229 -15.24 13.66 -34.27
CA PRO A 229 -16.58 13.49 -34.82
C PRO A 229 -16.80 14.28 -36.12
N LEU A 230 -15.88 15.18 -36.48
CA LEU A 230 -15.99 16.06 -37.65
C LEU A 230 -15.24 15.56 -38.90
N PHE A 231 -14.22 14.70 -38.76
CA PHE A 231 -13.35 14.34 -39.89
C PHE A 231 -13.16 12.84 -40.14
N GLY A 232 -13.70 11.94 -39.30
CA GLY A 232 -13.68 10.49 -39.56
C GLY A 232 -12.28 9.84 -39.55
N THR A 233 -11.22 10.63 -39.43
CA THR A 233 -9.86 10.18 -39.17
C THR A 233 -9.61 10.10 -37.67
N ASN A 234 -9.09 8.95 -37.23
CA ASN A 234 -8.59 8.75 -35.88
C ASN A 234 -7.26 9.48 -35.74
N ASP A 235 -7.30 10.74 -35.32
CA ASP A 235 -6.08 11.46 -34.98
C ASP A 235 -5.44 10.86 -33.72
N VAL A 236 -4.12 10.74 -33.76
CA VAL A 236 -3.30 10.24 -32.64
C VAL A 236 -3.27 11.32 -31.57
N ALA A 237 -3.99 11.12 -30.47
CA ALA A 237 -4.15 12.17 -29.47
C ALA A 237 -3.31 11.99 -28.21
N ARG A 238 -3.11 10.75 -27.76
CA ARG A 238 -2.40 10.49 -26.50
C ARG A 238 -1.65 9.17 -26.56
N ARG A 239 -0.42 9.17 -26.04
CA ARG A 239 0.33 7.93 -25.78
C ARG A 239 -0.44 7.09 -24.78
N GLU A 240 -0.67 5.83 -25.11
CA GLU A 240 -1.29 4.89 -24.19
C GLU A 240 -0.28 4.46 -23.13
N TYR A 241 -0.77 4.20 -21.92
CA TYR A 241 0.02 3.76 -20.79
C TYR A 241 -0.67 2.57 -20.15
N ASP A 242 0.10 1.62 -19.64
CA ASP A 242 -0.43 0.35 -19.12
C ASP A 242 -1.05 0.51 -17.71
N ALA A 243 -0.82 1.67 -17.07
CA ALA A 243 -1.37 2.02 -15.76
C ALA A 243 -1.08 0.96 -14.68
N GLN A 244 0.01 0.20 -14.84
CA GLN A 244 0.43 -0.83 -13.88
C GLN A 244 0.77 -0.20 -12.53
N LEU A 245 1.31 1.01 -12.55
CA LEU A 245 1.61 1.75 -11.33
C LEU A 245 0.43 2.60 -10.89
N SER A 246 0.13 2.56 -9.59
CA SER A 246 -0.83 3.46 -8.96
C SER A 246 -0.33 3.88 -7.59
N TRP A 247 -0.94 4.90 -7.02
CA TRP A 247 -0.50 5.42 -5.73
C TRP A 247 -1.65 5.81 -4.82
N LEU A 248 -1.36 5.87 -3.52
CA LEU A 248 -2.18 6.54 -2.51
C LEU A 248 -1.27 7.40 -1.64
N ALA A 249 -1.86 8.29 -0.85
CA ALA A 249 -1.12 9.10 0.10
C ALA A 249 -1.59 8.80 1.53
N THR A 250 -0.66 8.54 2.44
CA THR A 250 -0.93 8.55 3.88
C THR A 250 -0.38 9.83 4.49
N VAL A 251 -1.14 10.44 5.38
CA VAL A 251 -0.79 11.71 6.03
C VAL A 251 -0.89 11.50 7.53
N ALA A 252 0.25 11.47 8.22
CA ALA A 252 0.32 11.23 9.65
C ALA A 252 0.92 12.46 10.38
N PRO A 253 0.41 12.86 11.56
CA PRO A 253 0.98 13.96 12.31
C PRO A 253 2.47 13.73 12.59
N LYS A 254 3.28 14.79 12.45
CA LYS A 254 4.72 14.69 12.74
C LYS A 254 4.99 14.63 14.24
N SER A 255 4.14 15.27 15.03
CA SER A 255 4.20 15.32 16.49
C SER A 255 2.85 14.94 17.08
N THR A 256 2.88 14.38 18.29
CA THR A 256 1.70 14.02 19.07
C THR A 256 1.11 15.21 19.85
N ALA A 257 1.70 16.39 19.71
CA ALA A 257 1.10 17.60 20.25
C ALA A 257 -0.21 17.91 19.52
N SER A 258 -1.27 18.18 20.29
CA SER A 258 -2.54 18.69 19.76
C SER A 258 -2.29 20.01 19.01
N ASN A 259 -2.85 20.15 17.81
CA ASN A 259 -2.74 21.32 16.93
C ASN A 259 -1.41 21.51 16.19
N THR A 260 -0.79 20.43 15.73
CA THR A 260 0.27 20.57 14.71
C THR A 260 -0.33 20.61 13.30
N ASP A 261 0.06 21.64 12.53
CA ASP A 261 -0.19 21.74 11.09
C ASP A 261 0.82 20.92 10.28
N LEU A 262 1.85 20.37 10.93
CA LEU A 262 2.92 19.59 10.34
C LEU A 262 2.60 18.10 10.30
N TYR A 263 2.58 17.56 9.09
CA TYR A 263 2.33 16.14 8.83
C TYR A 263 3.47 15.55 8.01
N THR A 264 3.69 14.25 8.17
CA THR A 264 4.47 13.43 7.25
C THR A 264 3.50 12.89 6.20
N LEU A 265 3.68 13.33 4.96
CA LEU A 265 3.08 12.73 3.78
C LEU A 265 3.95 11.55 3.34
N SER A 266 3.36 10.37 3.24
CA SER A 266 3.98 9.21 2.61
C SER A 266 3.17 8.84 1.37
N VAL A 267 3.77 8.97 0.19
CA VAL A 267 3.20 8.55 -1.09
C VAL A 267 3.62 7.11 -1.36
N VAL A 268 2.63 6.22 -1.39
CA VAL A 268 2.83 4.77 -1.48
C VAL A 268 2.55 4.34 -2.90
N ILE A 269 3.56 3.77 -3.57
CA ILE A 269 3.49 3.34 -4.97
C ILE A 269 3.27 1.85 -5.04
N PHE A 270 2.29 1.45 -5.83
CA PHE A 270 1.86 0.07 -6.01
C PHE A 270 2.08 -0.38 -7.45
N HIS A 271 2.47 -1.63 -7.62
CA HIS A 271 2.40 -2.36 -8.87
C HIS A 271 1.14 -3.22 -8.91
N GLN A 272 0.32 -3.05 -9.95
CA GLN A 272 -0.93 -3.79 -10.21
C GLN A 272 -1.88 -3.82 -9.01
N ARG A 273 -2.08 -2.66 -8.39
CA ARG A 273 -2.93 -2.51 -7.21
C ARG A 273 -4.36 -2.96 -7.48
N ASN A 274 -4.84 -3.95 -6.73
CA ASN A 274 -6.25 -4.28 -6.67
C ASN A 274 -6.97 -3.36 -5.66
N ALA A 275 -7.68 -2.35 -6.15
CA ALA A 275 -8.47 -1.44 -5.31
C ALA A 275 -9.92 -1.91 -5.08
N GLY A 276 -10.37 -2.94 -5.81
CA GLY A 276 -11.75 -3.45 -5.81
C GLY A 276 -11.90 -4.81 -5.15
N PHE A 277 -11.08 -5.12 -4.15
CA PHE A 277 -11.21 -6.37 -3.42
C PHE A 277 -12.54 -6.40 -2.64
N PRO A 278 -13.20 -7.56 -2.55
CA PRO A 278 -14.47 -7.67 -1.84
C PRO A 278 -14.24 -7.37 -0.36
N LEU A 279 -14.97 -6.38 0.16
CA LEU A 279 -15.01 -6.10 1.58
C LEU A 279 -15.97 -7.09 2.25
N PRO A 280 -15.52 -7.81 3.30
CA PRO A 280 -16.39 -8.71 4.05
C PRO A 280 -17.56 -7.93 4.67
N ARG A 281 -18.76 -8.50 4.65
CA ARG A 281 -19.93 -7.87 5.30
C ARG A 281 -19.77 -7.94 6.82
N THR A 282 -20.25 -6.94 7.54
CA THR A 282 -20.18 -6.89 9.02
C THR A 282 -20.83 -8.11 9.69
N THR A 283 -21.85 -8.70 9.07
CA THR A 283 -22.53 -9.90 9.57
C THR A 283 -21.71 -11.18 9.40
N ASP A 284 -20.72 -11.17 8.51
CA ASP A 284 -19.91 -12.35 8.18
C ASP A 284 -18.64 -12.42 9.07
N TYR A 285 -18.51 -11.48 10.02
CA TYR A 285 -17.40 -11.39 10.95
C TYR A 285 -17.53 -12.34 12.14
N SER A 286 -17.80 -13.62 11.88
CA SER A 286 -17.56 -14.70 12.86
C SER A 286 -16.07 -15.07 12.97
N GLY A 287 -15.14 -14.23 12.50
CA GLY A 287 -13.70 -14.53 12.46
C GLY A 287 -13.33 -15.68 11.51
N THR A 288 -14.22 -16.04 10.58
CA THR A 288 -14.09 -17.16 9.64
C THR A 288 -13.66 -16.75 8.23
N GLN A 289 -13.75 -15.46 7.89
CA GLN A 289 -13.36 -14.97 6.57
C GLN A 289 -11.85 -14.61 6.57
N PRO A 290 -11.09 -15.03 5.55
CA PRO A 290 -9.68 -14.66 5.42
C PRO A 290 -9.53 -13.14 5.31
N GLN A 291 -8.44 -12.59 5.84
CA GLN A 291 -8.14 -11.19 5.58
C GLN A 291 -7.96 -11.02 4.06
N PRO A 292 -8.53 -9.97 3.43
CA PRO A 292 -8.30 -9.66 2.05
C PRO A 292 -6.80 -9.46 1.89
N GLN A 293 -6.30 -10.09 0.85
CA GLN A 293 -4.87 -10.26 0.62
C GLN A 293 -4.14 -8.93 0.39
N THR A 294 -4.86 -7.82 0.19
CA THR A 294 -4.32 -6.50 -0.14
C THR A 294 -3.89 -5.68 1.08
N GLU A 295 -4.58 -5.80 2.22
CA GLU A 295 -4.34 -5.01 3.44
C GLU A 295 -4.38 -5.94 4.67
N ARG A 296 -3.30 -6.70 4.87
CA ARG A 296 -3.22 -7.73 5.93
C ARG A 296 -2.67 -7.14 7.21
N LEU A 297 -3.27 -7.49 8.34
CA LEU A 297 -2.87 -7.05 9.66
C LEU A 297 -2.14 -8.17 10.41
N LEU A 298 -0.96 -7.83 10.94
CA LEU A 298 -0.07 -8.70 11.68
C LEU A 298 0.24 -8.08 13.04
N ASN A 299 0.47 -8.93 14.03
CA ASN A 299 1.00 -8.50 15.33
C ASN A 299 2.51 -8.38 15.25
N VAL A 300 3.09 -7.43 15.98
CA VAL A 300 4.53 -7.15 15.97
C VAL A 300 5.10 -7.29 17.37
N THR A 301 6.17 -8.07 17.48
CA THR A 301 7.00 -8.17 18.69
C THR A 301 8.43 -7.77 18.35
N PHE A 302 9.02 -6.87 19.12
CA PHE A 302 10.43 -6.45 18.95
C PHE A 302 11.36 -7.40 19.71
N LEU A 303 12.34 -8.00 19.03
CA LEU A 303 13.14 -9.09 19.60
C LEU A 303 14.06 -8.66 20.74
N ARG A 304 14.59 -7.44 20.69
CA ARG A 304 15.57 -6.93 21.67
C ARG A 304 14.97 -6.00 22.71
N GLY A 305 13.66 -5.80 22.67
CA GLY A 305 12.95 -4.89 23.58
C GLY A 305 13.35 -3.42 23.42
N ASP A 306 14.26 -3.07 22.52
CA ASP A 306 14.54 -1.71 22.09
C ASP A 306 13.75 -1.38 20.83
N PHE A 307 12.98 -0.30 20.88
CA PHE A 307 12.14 0.14 19.75
C PHE A 307 12.93 0.81 18.62
N SER A 308 14.24 0.96 18.81
CA SER A 308 15.22 1.19 17.75
C SER A 308 15.56 -0.08 16.99
N ALA A 309 15.27 -1.27 17.54
CA ALA A 309 15.57 -2.51 16.84
C ALA A 309 14.77 -2.59 15.55
N LYS A 310 15.51 -2.92 14.52
CA LYS A 310 15.02 -3.24 13.20
C LYS A 310 14.62 -4.72 13.09
N ASP A 311 14.88 -5.51 14.13
CA ASP A 311 14.59 -6.94 14.21
C ASP A 311 13.20 -7.16 14.87
N LEU A 312 12.25 -7.67 14.08
CA LEU A 312 10.86 -7.90 14.49
C LEU A 312 10.49 -9.37 14.33
N VAL A 313 9.53 -9.81 15.12
CA VAL A 313 8.75 -11.01 14.85
C VAL A 313 7.35 -10.58 14.48
N LEU A 314 6.93 -10.95 13.28
CA LEU A 314 5.57 -10.81 12.81
C LEU A 314 4.80 -12.06 13.16
N THR A 315 3.64 -11.90 13.77
CA THR A 315 2.76 -13.02 14.14
C THR A 315 1.40 -12.82 13.51
N THR A 316 0.87 -13.87 12.86
CA THR A 316 -0.52 -13.87 12.38
C THR A 316 -1.47 -13.82 13.55
N ARG A 317 -2.69 -13.33 13.36
CA ARG A 317 -3.64 -13.30 14.45
C ARG A 317 -4.25 -14.66 14.74
N PRO A 318 -4.67 -14.91 15.99
CA PRO A 318 -5.45 -16.10 16.31
C PRO A 318 -6.78 -16.01 15.56
N PHE A 319 -7.03 -17.00 14.69
CA PHE A 319 -8.34 -17.18 14.09
C PHE A 319 -9.27 -17.82 15.11
N LEU A 320 -10.47 -17.25 15.28
CA LEU A 320 -11.47 -17.79 16.20
C LEU A 320 -11.98 -19.19 15.80
N ASN A 321 -11.69 -19.70 14.59
CA ASN A 321 -12.30 -20.92 14.06
C ASN A 321 -11.38 -21.89 13.28
N GLY A 322 -10.04 -21.79 13.40
CA GLY A 322 -9.13 -22.87 13.04
C GLY A 322 -9.15 -23.37 11.58
N ILE A 323 -9.15 -22.48 10.57
CA ILE A 323 -8.88 -22.87 9.18
C ILE A 323 -7.34 -22.81 8.95
N PRO A 324 -6.66 -23.95 8.68
CA PRO A 324 -5.20 -24.04 8.80
C PRO A 324 -4.39 -23.30 7.73
N ASP A 325 -4.87 -23.20 6.48
CA ASP A 325 -4.01 -22.76 5.35
C ASP A 325 -3.98 -21.25 5.13
N ALA A 326 -5.00 -20.53 5.62
CA ALA A 326 -5.09 -19.08 5.44
C ALA A 326 -4.05 -18.34 6.31
N ALA A 327 -3.75 -18.82 7.51
CA ALA A 327 -2.85 -18.15 8.45
C ALA A 327 -1.39 -18.13 7.96
N GLN A 328 -0.88 -19.26 7.43
CA GLN A 328 0.49 -19.29 6.89
C GLN A 328 0.61 -18.39 5.66
N ALA A 329 -0.38 -18.45 4.75
CA ALA A 329 -0.42 -17.61 3.56
C ALA A 329 -0.55 -16.11 3.90
N GLU A 330 -1.13 -15.75 5.05
CA GLU A 330 -1.17 -14.37 5.53
C GLU A 330 0.22 -13.82 5.87
N LEU A 331 1.19 -14.69 6.20
CA LEU A 331 2.57 -14.33 6.54
C LEU A 331 3.56 -14.47 5.37
N SER A 332 3.07 -14.29 4.14
CA SER A 332 3.86 -14.32 2.91
C SER A 332 4.67 -13.03 2.69
N VAL A 333 5.39 -12.57 3.71
CA VAL A 333 6.27 -11.39 3.64
C VAL A 333 7.57 -11.78 2.93
N GLU A 334 8.00 -11.01 1.94
CA GLU A 334 9.27 -11.22 1.26
C GLU A 334 10.24 -10.05 1.48
N GLU A 335 11.54 -10.29 1.23
CA GLU A 335 12.51 -9.22 1.13
C GLU A 335 12.09 -8.21 0.05
N GLY A 336 12.12 -6.93 0.42
CA GLY A 336 11.75 -5.82 -0.44
C GLY A 336 10.29 -5.39 -0.30
N ASP A 337 9.44 -6.16 0.39
CA ASP A 337 8.07 -5.76 0.71
C ASP A 337 8.04 -4.54 1.62
N TRP A 338 6.91 -3.84 1.62
CA TRP A 338 6.65 -2.71 2.51
C TRP A 338 5.55 -3.04 3.50
N LEU A 339 5.77 -2.62 4.74
CA LEU A 339 4.80 -2.70 5.81
C LEU A 339 4.61 -1.32 6.44
N MET A 340 3.41 -1.08 6.94
CA MET A 340 3.11 0.10 7.76
C MET A 340 2.98 -0.34 9.21
N LEU A 341 3.90 0.11 10.06
CA LEU A 341 3.77 -0.04 11.50
C LEU A 341 2.75 0.97 12.03
N SER A 342 1.96 0.54 13.02
CA SER A 342 0.93 1.32 13.69
C SER A 342 0.90 1.06 15.21
N ALA A 343 0.80 2.12 16.01
CA ALA A 343 0.65 2.05 17.47
C ALA A 343 -0.06 3.29 18.02
N SER A 344 -0.77 3.14 19.13
CA SER A 344 -1.38 4.27 19.82
C SER A 344 -0.33 5.01 20.65
N THR A 345 -0.45 6.32 20.72
CA THR A 345 0.36 7.18 21.58
C THR A 345 -0.25 7.22 23.00
N PRO A 346 0.47 7.68 24.03
CA PRO A 346 -0.11 7.92 25.35
C PRO A 346 -1.32 8.87 25.35
N SER A 347 -1.40 9.76 24.35
CA SER A 347 -2.55 10.65 24.13
C SER A 347 -3.70 10.00 23.36
N GLY A 348 -3.59 8.72 23.00
CA GLY A 348 -4.59 7.97 22.22
C GLY A 348 -4.57 8.26 20.72
N GLN A 349 -3.60 9.03 20.22
CA GLN A 349 -3.44 9.31 18.79
C GLN A 349 -2.75 8.15 18.08
N GLY A 350 -3.05 7.95 16.80
CA GLY A 350 -2.39 6.93 15.99
C GLY A 350 -1.02 7.39 15.48
N LEU A 351 0.02 6.61 15.75
CA LEU A 351 1.33 6.72 15.13
C LEU A 351 1.44 5.73 13.98
N PHE A 352 1.91 6.20 12.83
CA PHE A 352 2.07 5.38 11.63
C PHE A 352 3.41 5.66 10.96
N ARG A 353 4.12 4.59 10.54
CA ARG A 353 5.39 4.68 9.82
C ARG A 353 5.48 3.56 8.79
N TRP A 354 5.97 3.90 7.60
CA TRP A 354 6.28 2.92 6.57
C TRP A 354 7.72 2.41 6.76
N CYS A 355 7.88 1.10 6.67
CA CYS A 355 9.16 0.43 6.76
C CYS A 355 9.27 -0.59 5.62
N ARG A 356 10.48 -0.76 5.12
CA ARG A 356 10.82 -1.74 4.09
C ARG A 356 11.38 -2.99 4.74
N VAL A 357 10.98 -4.16 4.29
CA VAL A 357 11.57 -5.42 4.72
C VAL A 357 12.90 -5.62 3.98
N ILE A 358 13.98 -5.78 4.74
CA ILE A 358 15.34 -6.01 4.22
C ILE A 358 15.72 -7.47 4.29
N ASP A 359 15.23 -8.19 5.31
CA ASP A 359 15.51 -9.60 5.47
C ASP A 359 14.31 -10.30 6.12
N THR A 360 14.18 -11.59 5.84
CA THR A 360 13.13 -12.45 6.39
C THR A 360 13.69 -13.82 6.67
N ASP A 361 13.22 -14.47 7.73
CA ASP A 361 13.51 -15.89 7.94
C ASP A 361 13.08 -16.73 6.73
N SER A 362 13.77 -17.84 6.49
CA SER A 362 13.53 -18.71 5.33
C SER A 362 12.12 -19.29 5.27
N GLU A 363 11.53 -19.57 6.44
CA GLU A 363 10.16 -20.10 6.55
C GLU A 363 9.41 -19.45 7.72
N ALA A 364 8.11 -19.27 7.54
CA ALA A 364 7.21 -19.01 8.66
C ALA A 364 7.13 -20.27 9.55
N MET A 365 7.19 -20.08 10.86
CA MET A 365 7.13 -21.17 11.84
C MET A 365 5.82 -21.11 12.61
N PRO A 366 5.21 -22.25 12.99
CA PRO A 366 4.09 -22.24 13.91
C PRO A 366 4.56 -21.72 15.28
N LEU A 367 3.69 -21.01 15.97
CA LEU A 367 3.95 -20.55 17.33
C LEU A 367 3.90 -21.77 18.28
N TYR A 368 4.90 -21.89 19.15
CA TYR A 368 5.00 -23.00 20.10
C TYR A 368 4.66 -22.52 21.52
N ARG A 369 3.97 -23.36 22.29
CA ARG A 369 3.68 -23.09 23.70
C ARG A 369 4.96 -23.10 24.52
N LEU A 370 5.11 -22.08 25.36
CA LEU A 370 6.26 -21.94 26.26
C LEU A 370 6.41 -23.10 27.26
N ASN A 371 5.30 -23.75 27.64
CA ASN A 371 5.29 -24.71 28.75
C ASN A 371 5.67 -26.14 28.33
N ASP A 372 5.36 -26.55 27.10
CA ASP A 372 5.53 -27.94 26.64
C ASP A 372 6.21 -28.05 25.26
N GLY A 373 6.53 -26.93 24.61
CA GLY A 373 7.13 -26.89 23.28
C GLY A 373 6.23 -27.51 22.19
N SER A 374 4.95 -27.77 22.48
CA SER A 374 4.00 -28.24 21.49
C SER A 374 3.46 -27.07 20.66
N PRO A 375 3.06 -27.30 19.39
CA PRO A 375 2.42 -26.27 18.58
C PRO A 375 1.21 -25.69 19.32
N ASP A 376 1.11 -24.37 19.37
CA ASP A 376 -0.03 -23.71 19.99
C ASP A 376 -1.31 -24.07 19.22
N PRO A 377 -2.37 -24.59 19.87
CA PRO A 377 -3.65 -24.83 19.20
C PRO A 377 -4.30 -23.55 18.64
N SER A 378 -3.80 -22.36 18.99
CA SER A 378 -4.17 -21.09 18.34
C SER A 378 -3.83 -21.08 16.83
N ARG A 379 -2.93 -21.96 16.38
CA ARG A 379 -2.46 -22.08 14.97
C ARG A 379 -1.88 -20.78 14.42
N GLU A 380 -1.31 -19.97 15.30
CA GLU A 380 -0.59 -18.77 14.89
C GLU A 380 0.73 -19.15 14.22
N TRP A 381 1.09 -18.39 13.19
CA TRP A 381 2.38 -18.47 12.53
C TRP A 381 3.17 -17.21 12.85
N GLN A 382 4.47 -17.38 13.00
CA GLN A 382 5.40 -16.30 13.22
C GLN A 382 6.56 -16.33 12.21
N ARG A 383 7.14 -15.17 11.96
CA ARG A 383 8.29 -15.02 11.07
C ARG A 383 9.14 -13.85 11.54
N GLY A 384 10.43 -14.08 11.72
CA GLY A 384 11.41 -13.04 11.94
C GLY A 384 11.59 -12.22 10.67
N VAL A 385 11.62 -10.90 10.83
CA VAL A 385 11.90 -9.95 9.75
C VAL A 385 12.83 -8.86 10.25
N VAL A 386 13.69 -8.38 9.35
CA VAL A 386 14.50 -7.18 9.58
C VAL A 386 13.96 -6.07 8.69
N ILE A 387 13.72 -4.90 9.28
CA ILE A 387 13.15 -3.75 8.58
C ILE A 387 14.11 -2.57 8.46
N ASP A 388 13.99 -1.79 7.41
CA ASP A 388 14.62 -0.49 7.25
C ASP A 388 13.55 0.60 7.24
N GLY A 389 13.88 1.76 7.82
CA GLY A 389 12.94 2.86 7.98
C GLY A 389 13.24 3.71 9.20
N PRO A 390 12.37 4.70 9.49
CA PRO A 390 12.52 5.56 10.65
C PRO A 390 12.48 4.76 11.96
N ASP A 391 13.03 5.33 13.02
CA ASP A 391 12.93 4.74 14.35
C ASP A 391 11.46 4.72 14.81
N TRP A 392 11.04 3.58 15.35
CA TRP A 392 9.63 3.30 15.55
C TRP A 392 9.03 4.07 16.73
N LEU A 393 9.70 4.10 17.88
CA LEU A 393 9.21 4.79 19.07
C LEU A 393 10.35 5.48 19.84
N SER A 394 10.04 6.65 20.41
CA SER A 394 10.91 7.28 21.41
C SER A 394 10.74 6.63 22.79
N GLU A 395 11.72 6.83 23.66
CA GLU A 395 11.73 6.28 25.03
C GLU A 395 10.46 6.62 25.84
N SER A 396 9.81 7.73 25.52
CA SER A 396 8.55 8.18 26.14
C SER A 396 7.35 7.26 25.90
N TYR A 397 7.44 6.29 24.99
CA TYR A 397 6.39 5.30 24.71
C TYR A 397 6.58 3.98 25.46
N ARG A 398 7.62 3.91 26.30
CA ARG A 398 7.82 2.81 27.23
C ARG A 398 7.02 3.01 28.49
N ASN A 399 6.45 1.92 28.98
CA ASN A 399 6.06 1.86 30.37
C ASN A 399 7.36 1.82 31.21
N THR A 400 7.64 2.89 31.96
CA THR A 400 8.87 3.02 32.76
C THR A 400 9.02 1.95 33.84
N SER A 401 7.92 1.29 34.24
CA SER A 401 7.92 0.24 35.25
C SER A 401 8.17 -1.17 34.69
N THR A 402 7.78 -1.44 33.44
CA THR A 402 7.92 -2.78 32.82
C THR A 402 8.93 -2.81 31.68
N GLY A 403 9.37 -1.65 31.16
CA GLY A 403 10.20 -1.54 29.95
C GLY A 403 9.48 -1.93 28.65
N LEU A 404 8.25 -2.43 28.75
CA LEU A 404 7.40 -2.86 27.64
C LEU A 404 6.73 -1.67 26.97
N PRO A 405 6.28 -1.82 25.70
CA PRO A 405 5.55 -0.76 25.05
C PRO A 405 4.23 -0.52 25.79
N LEU A 406 3.87 0.74 26.00
CA LEU A 406 2.57 1.11 26.59
C LEU A 406 1.39 0.61 25.75
N PHE A 407 1.59 0.47 24.43
CA PHE A 407 0.55 0.07 23.50
C PHE A 407 1.06 -0.98 22.51
N PRO A 408 0.23 -2.00 22.20
CA PRO A 408 0.61 -3.04 21.25
C PRO A 408 0.84 -2.45 19.85
N THR A 409 1.91 -2.88 19.20
CA THR A 409 2.26 -2.48 17.82
C THR A 409 1.68 -3.47 16.82
N GLN A 410 1.17 -2.96 15.70
CA GLN A 410 0.72 -3.76 14.57
C GLN A 410 1.44 -3.39 13.30
N ALA A 411 1.60 -4.36 12.41
CA ALA A 411 2.04 -4.15 11.05
C ALA A 411 0.87 -4.36 10.10
N THR A 412 0.67 -3.42 9.19
CA THR A 412 -0.19 -3.60 8.03
C THR A 412 0.70 -3.95 6.83
N LEU A 413 0.63 -5.19 6.39
CA LEU A 413 1.28 -5.66 5.16
C LEU A 413 0.38 -5.33 3.98
N VAL A 414 0.92 -4.53 3.07
CA VAL A 414 0.16 -4.06 1.91
C VAL A 414 0.75 -4.64 0.65
N THR A 415 -0.03 -5.46 -0.04
CA THR A 415 0.47 -6.22 -1.19
C THR A 415 0.68 -5.33 -2.41
N GLY A 416 1.79 -5.56 -3.11
CA GLY A 416 2.14 -4.87 -4.34
C GLY A 416 2.76 -3.49 -4.15
N VAL A 417 3.06 -3.06 -2.91
CA VAL A 417 3.81 -1.82 -2.68
C VAL A 417 5.27 -2.03 -3.09
N ILE A 418 5.77 -1.17 -3.97
CA ILE A 418 7.14 -1.25 -4.50
C ILE A 418 8.03 -0.10 -4.01
N ALA A 419 7.44 1.03 -3.59
CA ALA A 419 8.17 2.18 -3.06
C ALA A 419 7.28 3.05 -2.18
N VAL A 420 7.89 3.74 -1.21
CA VAL A 420 7.25 4.78 -0.41
C VAL A 420 8.14 6.02 -0.40
N PHE A 421 7.55 7.19 -0.67
CA PHE A 421 8.23 8.48 -0.67
C PHE A 421 7.68 9.35 0.44
N GLU A 422 8.55 9.85 1.31
CA GLU A 422 8.13 10.67 2.44
C GLU A 422 8.51 12.15 2.27
N LYS A 423 7.60 13.04 2.67
CA LYS A 423 7.81 14.50 2.68
C LYS A 423 7.10 15.09 3.89
N THR A 424 7.78 15.98 4.61
CA THR A 424 7.07 16.80 5.62
C THR A 424 6.27 17.88 4.89
N ILE A 425 4.97 17.95 5.17
CA ILE A 425 4.06 18.95 4.62
C ILE A 425 3.39 19.74 5.74
N ARG A 426 2.85 20.90 5.39
CA ARG A 426 1.85 21.60 6.22
C ARG A 426 0.49 21.47 5.56
N LEU A 427 -0.55 21.21 6.34
CA LEU A 427 -1.92 21.30 5.84
C LEU A 427 -2.30 22.75 5.63
N GLU A 428 -2.96 23.04 4.52
CA GLU A 428 -3.29 24.40 4.11
C GLU A 428 -4.74 24.72 4.44
N SER A 429 -4.98 25.84 5.13
CA SER A 429 -6.33 26.31 5.48
C SER A 429 -7.14 26.80 4.26
N SER A 430 -6.47 27.09 3.14
CA SER A 430 -7.07 27.42 1.85
C SER A 430 -6.05 27.16 0.74
N SER A 431 -6.47 26.56 -0.37
CA SER A 431 -5.64 26.44 -1.57
C SER A 431 -5.31 27.82 -2.16
N LEU A 432 -4.04 28.03 -2.53
CA LEU A 432 -3.60 29.22 -3.28
C LEU A 432 -4.18 29.28 -4.71
N TRP A 433 -4.67 28.16 -5.23
CA TRP A 433 -5.16 28.02 -6.60
C TRP A 433 -6.69 28.20 -6.72
N ARG A 434 -7.27 29.03 -5.85
CA ARG A 434 -8.68 29.42 -5.94
C ARG A 434 -8.96 30.40 -7.07
#